data_AF-A0A1G2MA51-F1
#
_entry.id   AF-A0A1G2MA51-F1
#
_cell.length_a   1.000
_cell.length_b   1.000
_cell.length_c   1.000
_cell.angle_alpha   90.00
_cell.angle_beta   90.00
_cell.angle_gamma   90.00
#
_symmetry.space_group_name_H-M   'P 1'
#
loop_
_entity.id
_entity.type
_entity.pdbx_description
1 polymer ?
#
loop_
_entity_poly.entity_id
_entity_poly.type
_entity_poly.pdbx_seq_one_letter_code
_entity_poly.pdbx_strand_id
1 'polypeptide(L)'
;MPIVKKLNHDFFKKWTREMAYVLGFFAADGSMMQNKRGGHFIEFHITDRCVLVSIRKVLGSDHKISLRKQKKKHHRLSYRLQLGSREYFNDISLLGFTPNKSKIVRFPFVEKDFLGDFVRGYFDGDGCVFFKRYKVKDRRKMRWVFQTRFTSGSKQFLDGLHFSLREQGGVQRGFILEKSKNSGWELVLSHNDSVALSTLMYNNVPHNLFLPRKYRIFKRALRTLFGQKLEMRL
;
A
#
# COMPACT_ATOMS: atom_id res chain seq x y z
N MET A 1 21.82 25.48 17.01
CA MET A 1 22.26 24.10 16.72
C MET A 1 21.25 23.43 15.80
N PRO A 2 21.66 22.71 14.74
CA PRO A 2 20.74 21.92 13.95
C PRO A 2 20.09 20.86 14.84
N ILE A 3 18.76 20.77 14.81
CA ILE A 3 18.02 19.74 15.55
C ILE A 3 18.26 18.41 14.85
N VAL A 4 19.16 17.59 15.38
CA VAL A 4 19.39 16.24 14.89
C VAL A 4 18.19 15.39 15.27
N LYS A 5 17.51 14.86 14.26
CA LYS A 5 16.36 13.97 14.43
C LYS A 5 16.83 12.53 14.37
N LYS A 6 16.24 11.66 15.19
CA LYS A 6 16.55 10.24 15.19
C LYS A 6 15.98 9.60 13.92
N LEU A 7 16.78 8.80 13.24
CA LEU A 7 16.40 8.06 12.04
C LEU A 7 17.34 6.87 11.85
N ASN A 8 16.81 5.69 11.53
CA ASN A 8 17.64 4.54 11.16
C ASN A 8 18.08 4.66 9.69
N HIS A 9 19.25 5.23 9.42
CA HIS A 9 19.74 5.47 8.06
C HIS A 9 19.99 4.20 7.23
N ASP A 10 20.04 3.02 7.84
CA ASP A 10 20.24 1.75 7.13
C ASP A 10 18.94 1.03 6.76
N PHE A 11 17.78 1.61 7.11
CA PHE A 11 16.47 0.96 6.98
C PHE A 11 16.16 0.46 5.57
N PHE A 12 16.53 1.21 4.52
CA PHE A 12 16.26 0.83 3.12
C PHE A 12 17.41 0.05 2.46
N LYS A 13 18.50 -0.24 3.19
CA LYS A 13 19.66 -0.95 2.64
C LYS A 13 19.56 -2.47 2.72
N LYS A 14 18.63 -2.98 3.54
CA LYS A 14 18.41 -4.41 3.75
C LYS A 14 16.93 -4.74 3.64
N TRP A 15 16.60 -5.77 2.87
CA TRP A 15 15.25 -6.27 2.81
C TRP A 15 14.86 -6.92 4.14
N THR A 16 13.78 -6.40 4.71
CA THR A 16 13.07 -6.93 5.88
C THR A 16 11.58 -6.81 5.60
N ARG A 17 10.74 -7.52 6.37
CA ARG A 17 9.28 -7.41 6.22
C ARG A 17 8.80 -5.98 6.47
N GLU A 18 9.39 -5.28 7.44
CA GLU A 18 9.13 -3.87 7.74
C GLU A 18 9.55 -2.97 6.58
N MET A 19 10.75 -3.16 6.04
CA MET A 19 11.26 -2.38 4.90
C MET A 19 10.35 -2.56 3.69
N ALA A 20 9.99 -3.79 3.35
CA ALA A 20 9.12 -4.13 2.24
C ALA A 20 7.77 -3.43 2.36
N TYR A 21 7.13 -3.49 3.54
CA TYR A 21 5.88 -2.78 3.80
C TYR A 21 6.02 -1.27 3.61
N VAL A 22 7.05 -0.65 4.19
CA VAL A 22 7.27 0.79 4.10
C VAL A 22 7.55 1.21 2.65
N LEU A 23 8.33 0.44 1.90
CA LEU A 23 8.62 0.70 0.49
C LEU A 23 7.37 0.54 -0.39
N GLY A 24 6.55 -0.48 -0.14
CA GLY A 24 5.27 -0.66 -0.82
C GLY A 24 4.32 0.51 -0.55
N PHE A 25 4.23 0.94 0.72
CA PHE A 25 3.43 2.11 1.09
C PHE A 25 3.98 3.38 0.44
N PHE A 26 5.31 3.52 0.35
CA PHE A 26 5.97 4.61 -0.36
C PHE A 26 5.64 4.62 -1.86
N ALA A 27 5.58 3.45 -2.49
CA ALA A 27 5.24 3.32 -3.90
C ALA A 27 3.84 3.90 -4.21
N ALA A 28 2.87 3.72 -3.31
CA ALA A 28 1.53 4.31 -3.40
C ALA A 28 1.54 5.80 -3.00
N ASP A 29 1.64 6.06 -1.69
CA ASP A 29 1.38 7.36 -1.06
C ASP A 29 2.66 8.10 -0.60
N GLY A 30 3.82 7.68 -1.12
CA GLY A 30 5.11 8.30 -0.88
C GLY A 30 5.51 9.32 -1.95
N SER A 31 6.26 10.35 -1.55
CA SER A 31 6.85 11.33 -2.46
C SER A 31 8.28 11.70 -2.07
N MET A 32 9.05 12.16 -3.05
CA MET A 32 10.43 12.62 -2.89
C MET A 32 10.50 14.08 -3.31
N MET A 33 11.24 14.89 -2.55
CA MET A 33 11.49 16.28 -2.90
C MET A 33 12.93 16.68 -2.61
N GLN A 34 13.50 17.45 -3.52
CA GLN A 34 14.74 18.17 -3.31
C GLN A 34 14.40 19.66 -3.24
N ASN A 35 14.87 20.35 -2.21
CA ASN A 35 14.66 21.80 -2.09
C ASN A 35 15.78 22.57 -2.80
N LYS A 36 15.54 23.87 -3.08
CA LYS A 36 16.53 24.76 -3.74
C LYS A 36 17.83 24.95 -2.95
N ARG A 37 17.86 24.56 -1.67
CA ARG A 37 19.01 24.64 -0.76
C ARG A 37 19.76 23.30 -0.65
N GLY A 38 19.46 22.31 -1.50
CA GLY A 38 20.12 21.00 -1.52
C GLY A 38 19.60 19.98 -0.48
N GLY A 39 18.54 20.29 0.26
CA GLY A 39 17.91 19.37 1.20
C GLY A 39 17.10 18.29 0.48
N HIS A 40 17.26 17.04 0.90
CA HIS A 40 16.57 15.86 0.35
C HIS A 40 15.57 15.33 1.35
N PHE A 41 14.34 15.10 0.90
CA PHE A 41 13.27 14.63 1.75
C PHE A 41 12.47 13.52 1.09
N ILE A 42 12.02 12.59 1.93
CA ILE A 42 10.95 11.67 1.60
C ILE A 42 9.74 12.00 2.47
N GLU A 43 8.55 11.79 1.93
CA GLU A 43 7.31 12.13 2.60
C GLU A 43 6.27 11.03 2.40
N PHE A 44 5.55 10.71 3.47
CA PHE A 44 4.38 9.86 3.46
C PHE A 44 3.13 10.68 3.80
N HIS A 45 2.04 10.45 3.07
CA HIS A 45 0.78 11.17 3.24
C HIS A 45 -0.41 10.21 3.32
N ILE A 46 -1.29 10.37 4.32
CA ILE A 46 -2.51 9.55 4.42
C ILE A 46 -3.56 10.22 5.32
N THR A 47 -4.83 9.83 5.18
CA THR A 47 -5.91 10.27 6.08
C THR A 47 -5.96 9.49 7.40
N ASP A 48 -5.50 8.24 7.40
CA ASP A 48 -5.46 7.35 8.56
C ASP A 48 -4.13 7.48 9.33
N ARG A 49 -4.09 8.34 10.37
CA ARG A 49 -2.87 8.65 11.13
C ARG A 49 -2.14 7.42 11.70
N CYS A 50 -2.86 6.35 12.05
CA CYS A 50 -2.29 5.17 12.71
C CYS A 50 -1.18 4.52 11.90
N VAL A 51 -1.30 4.47 10.57
CA VAL A 51 -0.27 3.88 9.70
C VAL A 51 1.02 4.67 9.76
N LEU A 52 0.96 6.02 9.76
CA LEU A 52 2.16 6.85 9.91
C LEU A 52 2.82 6.69 11.28
N VAL A 53 2.04 6.43 12.34
CA VAL A 53 2.59 6.14 13.67
C VAL A 53 3.39 4.85 13.64
N SER A 54 2.86 3.79 13.01
CA SER A 54 3.55 2.51 12.86
C SER A 54 4.79 2.62 11.97
N ILE A 55 4.69 3.30 10.81
CA ILE A 55 5.83 3.57 9.91
C ILE A 55 6.92 4.34 10.67
N ARG A 56 6.57 5.43 11.36
CA ARG A 56 7.54 6.20 12.16
C ARG A 56 8.24 5.34 13.19
N LYS A 57 7.53 4.43 13.86
CA LYS A 57 8.09 3.52 14.86
C LYS A 57 9.13 2.58 14.25
N VAL A 58 8.81 1.91 13.13
CA VAL A 58 9.75 0.95 12.50
C VAL A 58 10.94 1.64 11.83
N LEU A 59 10.79 2.89 11.41
CA LEU A 59 11.91 3.73 10.96
C LEU A 59 12.83 4.19 12.11
N GLY A 60 12.45 3.94 13.37
CA GLY A 60 13.17 4.44 14.55
C GLY A 60 13.17 5.96 14.65
N SER A 61 12.16 6.63 14.09
CA SER A 61 12.13 8.07 13.89
C SER A 61 11.36 8.83 14.98
N ASP A 62 11.84 10.01 15.37
CA ASP A 62 11.15 10.93 16.27
C ASP A 62 10.45 12.09 15.54
N HIS A 63 10.44 12.06 14.20
CA HIS A 63 9.86 13.13 13.40
C HIS A 63 8.37 13.34 13.71
N LYS A 64 7.93 14.60 13.62
CA LYS A 64 6.55 14.98 13.90
C LYS A 64 5.65 14.54 12.76
N ILE A 65 4.58 13.82 13.08
CA ILE A 65 3.46 13.61 12.17
C ILE A 65 2.61 14.88 12.18
N SER A 66 2.71 15.67 11.11
CA SER A 66 2.02 16.95 10.97
C SER A 66 0.62 16.78 10.39
N LEU A 67 -0.31 17.63 10.82
CA LEU A 67 -1.63 17.76 10.22
C LEU A 67 -1.53 18.69 8.99
N ARG A 68 -2.03 18.25 7.84
CA ARG A 68 -2.10 19.08 6.65
C ARG A 68 -3.48 19.76 6.59
N LYS A 69 -3.52 21.04 6.95
CA LYS A 69 -4.72 21.88 6.83
C LYS A 69 -5.19 21.88 5.37
N GLN A 70 -6.46 21.59 5.16
CA GLN A 70 -7.05 21.55 3.82
C GLN A 70 -7.44 22.95 3.38
N LYS A 71 -7.32 23.22 2.08
CA LYS A 71 -7.77 24.49 1.48
C LYS A 71 -9.31 24.60 1.44
N LYS A 72 -10.04 23.48 1.53
CA LYS A 72 -11.51 23.41 1.44
C LYS A 72 -12.11 22.75 2.70
N LYS A 73 -13.23 23.31 3.20
CA LYS A 73 -13.90 22.91 4.46
C LYS A 73 -14.40 21.45 4.47
N HIS A 74 -14.70 20.85 3.32
CA HIS A 74 -15.28 19.51 3.20
C HIS A 74 -14.26 18.38 2.98
N HIS A 75 -12.97 18.71 2.86
CA HIS A 75 -11.95 17.68 2.65
C HIS A 75 -11.59 17.01 3.97
N ARG A 76 -11.42 15.69 3.95
CA ARG A 76 -10.95 14.95 5.12
C ARG A 76 -9.58 15.47 5.55
N LEU A 77 -9.37 15.55 6.86
CA LEU A 77 -8.06 15.82 7.42
C LEU A 77 -7.06 14.77 6.92
N SER A 78 -5.85 15.22 6.64
CA SER A 78 -4.75 14.33 6.26
C SER A 78 -3.50 14.63 7.06
N TYR A 79 -2.69 13.60 7.21
CA TYR A 79 -1.49 13.58 8.02
C TYR A 79 -0.28 13.36 7.13
N ARG A 80 0.86 13.88 7.60
CA ARG A 80 2.10 13.91 6.83
C ARG A 80 3.29 13.63 7.73
N LEU A 81 4.10 12.66 7.33
CA LEU A 81 5.41 12.37 7.92
C LEU A 81 6.46 12.71 6.88
N GLN A 82 7.21 13.79 7.12
CA GLN A 82 8.29 14.24 6.26
C GLN A 82 9.62 13.99 6.96
N LEU A 83 10.55 13.35 6.25
CA LEU A 83 11.86 12.91 6.77
C LEU A 83 12.94 13.54 5.91
N GLY A 84 13.83 14.33 6.52
CA GLY A 84 14.99 14.88 5.83
C GLY A 84 16.17 13.90 5.95
N SER A 85 16.52 13.21 4.87
CA SER A 85 17.70 12.34 4.80
C SER A 85 18.11 12.15 3.35
N ARG A 86 19.37 12.43 3.06
CA ARG A 86 19.95 12.20 1.72
C ARG A 86 20.17 10.71 1.48
N GLU A 87 20.49 9.95 2.51
CA GLU A 87 20.63 8.50 2.49
C GLU A 87 19.32 7.84 2.05
N TYR A 88 18.21 8.12 2.74
CA TYR A 88 16.90 7.59 2.36
C TYR A 88 16.49 7.96 0.94
N PHE A 89 16.77 9.21 0.54
CA PHE A 89 16.49 9.66 -0.82
C PHE A 89 17.27 8.84 -1.84
N ASN A 90 18.56 8.62 -1.61
CA ASN A 90 19.43 7.84 -2.50
C ASN A 90 19.06 6.35 -2.49
N ASP A 91 18.86 5.74 -1.33
CA ASP A 91 18.52 4.32 -1.18
C ASP A 91 17.20 4.00 -1.89
N ILE A 92 16.16 4.83 -1.71
CA ILE A 92 14.88 4.69 -2.41
C ILE A 92 15.03 4.95 -3.93
N SER A 93 15.94 5.83 -4.33
CA SER A 93 16.27 6.03 -5.75
C SER A 93 16.88 4.80 -6.38
N LEU A 94 17.80 4.12 -5.68
CA LEU A 94 18.41 2.85 -6.11
C LEU A 94 17.37 1.73 -6.22
N LEU A 95 16.32 1.77 -5.39
CA LEU A 95 15.18 0.85 -5.46
C LEU A 95 14.19 1.20 -6.60
N GLY A 96 14.49 2.19 -7.44
CA GLY A 96 13.74 2.50 -8.66
C GLY A 96 12.67 3.57 -8.51
N PHE A 97 12.65 4.33 -7.41
CA PHE A 97 11.66 5.39 -7.19
C PHE A 97 12.27 6.78 -7.36
N THR A 98 11.56 7.67 -8.04
CA THR A 98 12.02 9.04 -8.33
C THR A 98 10.99 10.10 -7.90
N PRO A 99 11.36 11.38 -7.84
CA PRO A 99 10.39 12.46 -7.76
C PRO A 99 9.37 12.39 -8.91
N ASN A 100 8.12 12.79 -8.65
CA ASN A 100 7.02 12.75 -9.64
C ASN A 100 6.74 11.37 -10.27
N LYS A 101 7.08 10.28 -9.55
CA LYS A 101 6.94 8.89 -9.99
C LYS A 101 5.54 8.43 -10.42
N SER A 102 4.46 9.07 -9.97
CA SER A 102 3.10 8.50 -9.99
C SER A 102 2.61 8.00 -11.35
N LYS A 103 3.13 8.53 -12.47
CA LYS A 103 2.75 8.12 -13.84
C LYS A 103 3.77 7.24 -14.55
N ILE A 104 4.99 7.13 -14.02
CA ILE A 104 6.13 6.48 -14.68
C ILE A 104 6.77 5.36 -13.85
N VAL A 105 6.35 5.21 -12.58
CA VAL A 105 6.86 4.19 -11.67
C VAL A 105 6.64 2.80 -12.26
N ARG A 106 7.64 1.93 -12.11
CA ARG A 106 7.55 0.52 -12.45
C ARG A 106 7.48 -0.30 -11.17
N PHE A 107 6.88 -1.48 -11.25
CA PHE A 107 6.91 -2.40 -10.12
C PHE A 107 8.37 -2.80 -9.87
N PRO A 108 8.90 -2.60 -8.65
CA PRO A 108 10.28 -2.96 -8.35
C PRO A 108 10.42 -4.49 -8.29
N PHE A 109 11.66 -4.99 -8.40
CA PHE A 109 11.93 -6.37 -8.04
C PHE A 109 11.74 -6.54 -6.53
N VAL A 110 10.87 -7.48 -6.14
CA VAL A 110 10.60 -7.84 -4.75
C VAL A 110 10.73 -9.35 -4.63
N GLU A 111 11.59 -9.81 -3.74
CA GLU A 111 11.75 -11.24 -3.49
C GLU A 111 10.47 -11.85 -2.91
N LYS A 112 10.26 -13.13 -3.18
CA LYS A 112 9.03 -13.86 -2.83
C LYS A 112 8.65 -13.74 -1.36
N ASP A 113 9.65 -13.79 -0.47
CA ASP A 113 9.45 -13.77 0.98
C ASP A 113 8.96 -12.40 1.49
N PHE A 114 9.22 -11.33 0.72
CA PHE A 114 8.82 -9.95 1.04
C PHE A 114 7.65 -9.44 0.21
N LEU A 115 7.23 -10.19 -0.82
CA LEU A 115 6.17 -9.78 -1.74
C LEU A 115 4.87 -9.45 -1.00
N GLY A 116 4.45 -10.29 -0.06
CA GLY A 116 3.24 -10.06 0.71
C GLY A 116 3.28 -8.78 1.54
N ASP A 117 4.44 -8.46 2.12
CA ASP A 117 4.66 -7.26 2.91
C ASP A 117 4.66 -5.99 2.03
N PHE A 118 5.35 -6.01 0.89
CA PHE A 118 5.32 -4.92 -0.10
C PHE A 118 3.92 -4.67 -0.65
N VAL A 119 3.24 -5.73 -1.08
CA VAL A 119 1.88 -5.64 -1.61
C VAL A 119 0.93 -5.10 -0.55
N ARG A 120 1.06 -5.52 0.72
CA ARG A 120 0.26 -4.97 1.82
C ARG A 120 0.49 -3.48 2.02
N GLY A 121 1.75 -3.03 1.99
CA GLY A 121 2.10 -1.61 2.06
C GLY A 121 1.45 -0.79 0.94
N TYR A 122 1.62 -1.25 -0.30
CA TYR A 122 1.03 -0.58 -1.47
C TYR A 122 -0.50 -0.59 -1.42
N PHE A 123 -1.10 -1.73 -1.02
CA PHE A 123 -2.53 -1.86 -0.85
C PHE A 123 -3.08 -0.92 0.22
N ASP A 124 -2.34 -0.65 1.30
CA ASP A 124 -2.78 0.25 2.35
C ASP A 124 -2.80 1.72 1.92
N GLY A 125 -1.92 2.12 1.00
CA GLY A 125 -2.03 3.41 0.32
C GLY A 125 -3.15 3.41 -0.74
N ASP A 126 -2.89 2.77 -1.89
CA ASP A 126 -3.69 2.89 -3.11
C ASP A 126 -4.64 1.69 -3.40
N GLY A 127 -4.76 0.77 -2.45
CA GLY A 127 -5.69 -0.35 -2.54
C GLY A 127 -7.11 -0.04 -2.05
N CYS A 128 -8.09 -0.79 -2.55
CA CYS A 128 -9.47 -0.75 -2.12
C CYS A 128 -10.01 -2.17 -1.94
N VAL A 129 -10.80 -2.39 -0.89
CA VAL A 129 -11.48 -3.66 -0.64
C VAL A 129 -12.97 -3.41 -0.48
N PHE A 130 -13.76 -4.25 -1.13
CA PHE A 130 -15.20 -4.16 -1.16
C PHE A 130 -15.82 -5.51 -0.88
N PHE A 131 -16.67 -5.57 0.15
CA PHE A 131 -17.41 -6.76 0.50
C PHE A 131 -18.84 -6.42 0.89
N LYS A 132 -19.79 -6.76 0.02
CA LYS A 132 -21.22 -6.43 0.17
C LYS A 132 -22.11 -7.47 -0.52
N ARG A 133 -23.38 -7.53 -0.09
CA ARG A 133 -24.40 -8.41 -0.67
C ARG A 133 -25.25 -7.63 -1.67
N TYR A 134 -25.36 -8.11 -2.90
CA TYR A 134 -26.14 -7.48 -3.98
C TYR A 134 -27.20 -8.42 -4.55
N LYS A 135 -28.31 -7.84 -5.01
CA LYS A 135 -29.30 -8.55 -5.82
C LYS A 135 -28.79 -8.62 -7.25
N VAL A 136 -28.61 -9.83 -7.78
CA VAL A 136 -28.27 -10.00 -9.20
C VAL A 136 -29.52 -9.69 -10.02
N LYS A 137 -29.43 -8.70 -10.93
CA LYS A 137 -30.57 -8.23 -11.74
C LYS A 137 -31.31 -9.39 -12.42
N ASP A 138 -30.57 -10.33 -12.98
CA ASP A 138 -31.13 -11.39 -13.84
C ASP A 138 -31.56 -12.66 -13.09
N ARG A 139 -31.24 -12.81 -11.80
CA ARG A 139 -31.43 -14.09 -11.09
C ARG A 139 -32.30 -14.01 -9.84
N ARG A 140 -32.84 -12.83 -9.50
CA ARG A 140 -33.61 -12.53 -8.27
C ARG A 140 -32.97 -13.03 -6.96
N LYS A 141 -31.70 -13.45 -6.96
CA LYS A 141 -30.97 -14.00 -5.81
C LYS A 141 -29.94 -13.00 -5.31
N MET A 142 -29.78 -12.95 -3.99
CA MET A 142 -28.71 -12.19 -3.34
C MET A 142 -27.39 -12.96 -3.48
N ARG A 143 -26.31 -12.24 -3.82
CA ARG A 143 -24.95 -12.79 -3.86
C ARG A 143 -23.98 -11.87 -3.13
N TRP A 144 -23.03 -12.48 -2.44
CA TRP A 144 -21.89 -11.77 -1.90
C TRP A 144 -20.93 -11.41 -3.03
N VAL A 145 -20.55 -10.13 -3.09
CA VAL A 145 -19.52 -9.62 -3.97
C VAL A 145 -18.33 -9.28 -3.10
N PHE A 146 -17.22 -9.94 -3.35
CA PHE A 146 -15.93 -9.67 -2.73
C PHE A 146 -14.95 -9.26 -3.83
N GLN A 147 -14.45 -8.03 -3.76
CA GLN A 147 -13.60 -7.46 -4.80
C GLN A 147 -12.51 -6.62 -4.15
N THR A 148 -11.30 -6.71 -4.68
CA THR A 148 -10.17 -5.85 -4.32
C THR A 148 -9.65 -5.13 -5.56
N ARG A 149 -9.14 -3.93 -5.36
CA ARG A 149 -8.55 -3.12 -6.43
C ARG A 149 -7.25 -2.49 -6.00
N PHE A 150 -6.34 -2.32 -6.94
CA PHE A 150 -5.17 -1.45 -6.82
C PHE A 150 -5.30 -0.33 -7.83
N THR A 151 -5.06 0.91 -7.42
CA THR A 151 -5.09 2.07 -8.33
C THR A 151 -3.67 2.56 -8.58
N SER A 152 -3.34 2.92 -9.82
CA SER A 152 -2.07 3.59 -10.12
C SER A 152 -2.20 4.53 -11.31
N GLY A 153 -1.42 5.62 -11.30
CA GLY A 153 -1.23 6.44 -12.50
C GLY A 153 -0.37 5.76 -13.55
N SER A 154 0.38 4.71 -13.19
CA SER A 154 1.24 3.94 -14.08
C SER A 154 0.64 2.57 -14.39
N LYS A 155 0.27 2.34 -15.66
CA LYS A 155 -0.14 1.00 -16.12
C LYS A 155 0.98 -0.03 -15.94
N GLN A 156 2.22 0.37 -16.25
CA GLN A 156 3.40 -0.50 -16.15
C GLN A 156 3.60 -1.00 -14.72
N PHE A 157 3.30 -0.18 -13.71
CA PHE A 157 3.32 -0.63 -12.31
C PHE A 157 2.28 -1.72 -12.05
N LEU A 158 1.05 -1.54 -12.52
CA LEU A 158 -0.01 -2.53 -12.32
C LEU A 158 0.23 -3.81 -13.11
N ASP A 159 0.78 -3.73 -14.31
CA ASP A 159 1.17 -4.90 -15.10
C ASP A 159 2.22 -5.73 -14.33
N GLY A 160 3.26 -5.09 -13.79
CA GLY A 160 4.29 -5.76 -12.99
C GLY A 160 3.79 -6.30 -11.64
N LEU A 161 2.90 -5.56 -10.97
CA LEU A 161 2.21 -6.03 -9.76
C LEU A 161 1.36 -7.27 -10.08
N HIS A 162 0.56 -7.21 -11.15
CA HIS A 162 -0.32 -8.30 -11.55
C HIS A 162 0.48 -9.56 -11.90
N PHE A 163 1.56 -9.41 -12.68
CA PHE A 163 2.50 -10.50 -12.97
C PHE A 163 3.03 -11.13 -11.68
N SER A 164 3.57 -10.33 -10.76
CA SER A 164 4.14 -10.84 -9.49
C SER A 164 3.09 -11.56 -8.63
N LEU A 165 1.86 -11.02 -8.58
CA LEU A 165 0.74 -11.67 -7.87
C LEU A 165 0.35 -13.02 -8.48
N ARG A 166 0.50 -13.18 -9.81
CA ARG A 166 0.22 -14.46 -10.48
C ARG A 166 1.31 -15.49 -10.25
N GLU A 167 2.56 -15.09 -10.41
CA GLU A 167 3.71 -15.99 -10.29
C GLU A 167 3.95 -16.46 -8.85
N GLN A 168 3.68 -15.58 -7.87
CA GLN A 168 4.14 -15.79 -6.50
C GLN A 168 3.02 -15.62 -5.45
N GLY A 169 1.94 -14.92 -5.80
CA GLY A 169 0.88 -14.51 -4.87
C GLY A 169 -0.41 -15.32 -4.89
N GLY A 170 -0.50 -16.35 -5.75
CA GLY A 170 -1.67 -17.23 -5.87
C GLY A 170 -2.89 -16.61 -6.57
N VAL A 171 -2.75 -15.40 -7.13
CA VAL A 171 -3.79 -14.79 -7.99
C VAL A 171 -3.79 -15.52 -9.33
N GLN A 172 -4.96 -15.90 -9.84
CA GLN A 172 -5.03 -16.66 -11.09
C GLN A 172 -5.47 -15.80 -12.26
N ARG A 173 -6.47 -14.95 -12.03
CA ARG A 173 -7.12 -14.17 -13.07
C ARG A 173 -6.72 -12.71 -12.93
N GLY A 174 -7.57 -11.89 -12.31
CA GLY A 174 -7.45 -10.44 -12.31
C GLY A 174 -7.50 -9.81 -13.71
N PHE A 175 -7.80 -8.51 -13.78
CA PHE A 175 -7.70 -7.74 -15.03
C PHE A 175 -7.44 -6.28 -14.74
N ILE A 176 -6.79 -5.59 -15.68
CA ILE A 176 -6.49 -4.16 -15.58
C ILE A 176 -7.45 -3.38 -16.49
N LEU A 177 -8.00 -2.29 -15.96
CA LEU A 177 -8.89 -1.39 -16.68
C LEU A 177 -8.44 0.07 -16.51
N GLU A 178 -8.75 0.93 -17.48
CA GLU A 178 -8.61 2.38 -17.34
C GLU A 178 -9.82 2.93 -16.57
N LYS A 179 -9.59 3.75 -15.54
CA LYS A 179 -10.70 4.30 -14.71
C LYS A 179 -11.59 5.26 -15.50
N SER A 180 -10.94 6.14 -16.26
CA SER A 180 -11.51 7.12 -17.19
C SER A 180 -10.35 7.79 -17.91
N LYS A 181 -10.62 8.41 -19.07
CA LYS A 181 -9.61 9.04 -19.92
C LYS A 181 -8.67 9.95 -19.10
N ASN A 182 -7.38 9.63 -19.10
CA ASN A 182 -6.32 10.37 -18.38
C ASN A 182 -6.36 10.32 -16.83
N SER A 183 -7.13 9.41 -16.21
CA SER A 183 -7.32 9.37 -14.75
C SER A 183 -6.62 8.21 -14.02
N GLY A 184 -5.88 7.36 -14.76
CA GLY A 184 -5.13 6.22 -14.23
C GLY A 184 -5.83 4.88 -14.45
N TRP A 185 -5.25 3.85 -13.84
CA TRP A 185 -5.55 2.44 -14.08
C TRP A 185 -5.96 1.74 -12.79
N GLU A 186 -6.78 0.71 -12.90
CA GLU A 186 -7.17 -0.17 -11.80
C GLU A 186 -6.89 -1.64 -12.15
N LEU A 187 -6.14 -2.33 -11.30
CA LEU A 187 -6.07 -3.79 -11.28
C LEU A 187 -7.22 -4.28 -10.42
N VAL A 188 -8.13 -5.06 -11.00
CA VAL A 188 -9.31 -5.62 -10.34
C VAL A 188 -9.12 -7.11 -10.09
N LEU A 189 -9.28 -7.50 -8.83
CA LEU A 189 -9.31 -8.90 -8.41
C LEU A 189 -10.69 -9.22 -7.80
N SER A 190 -11.20 -10.41 -8.08
CA SER A 190 -12.55 -10.82 -7.65
C SER A 190 -12.52 -12.13 -6.89
N HIS A 191 -13.34 -12.20 -5.85
CA HIS A 191 -13.63 -13.38 -5.05
C HIS A 191 -12.37 -14.18 -4.68
N ASN A 192 -12.08 -15.29 -5.36
CA ASN A 192 -10.94 -16.15 -5.06
C ASN A 192 -9.60 -15.42 -5.17
N ASP A 193 -9.42 -14.51 -6.14
CA ASP A 193 -8.20 -13.71 -6.23
C ASP A 193 -8.10 -12.72 -5.04
N SER A 194 -9.23 -12.20 -4.55
CA SER A 194 -9.26 -11.35 -3.35
C SER A 194 -8.99 -12.15 -2.07
N VAL A 195 -9.37 -13.44 -2.02
CA VAL A 195 -9.01 -14.37 -0.94
C VAL A 195 -7.51 -14.64 -0.98
N ALA A 196 -6.95 -15.02 -2.12
CA ALA A 196 -5.51 -15.26 -2.30
C ALA A 196 -4.69 -14.03 -1.91
N LEU A 197 -5.09 -12.84 -2.37
CA LEU A 197 -4.47 -11.57 -1.98
C LEU A 197 -4.50 -11.37 -0.46
N SER A 198 -5.62 -11.69 0.20
CA SER A 198 -5.75 -11.51 1.65
C SER A 198 -4.81 -12.43 2.43
N THR A 199 -4.66 -13.69 2.00
CA THR A 199 -3.72 -14.66 2.58
C THR A 199 -2.29 -14.18 2.38
N LEU A 200 -1.94 -13.76 1.15
CA LEU A 200 -0.61 -13.23 0.84
C LEU A 200 -0.24 -12.04 1.75
N MET A 201 -1.16 -11.09 1.94
CA MET A 201 -0.87 -9.88 2.72
C MET A 201 -0.84 -10.14 4.22
N TYR A 202 -1.72 -11.00 4.75
CA TYR A 202 -2.02 -11.02 6.19
C TYR A 202 -1.58 -12.28 6.94
N ASN A 203 -0.97 -13.28 6.30
CA ASN A 203 -0.51 -14.48 7.01
C ASN A 203 0.60 -14.21 8.04
N ASN A 204 1.52 -13.28 7.75
CA ASN A 204 2.71 -13.06 8.59
C ASN A 204 2.97 -11.57 8.78
N VAL A 205 2.13 -10.89 9.55
CA VAL A 205 2.17 -9.42 9.66
C VAL A 205 3.03 -8.96 10.84
N PRO A 206 4.21 -8.35 10.61
CA PRO A 206 5.01 -7.79 11.69
C PRO A 206 4.37 -6.53 12.28
N HIS A 207 4.50 -6.35 13.59
CA HIS A 207 4.33 -5.07 14.29
C HIS A 207 3.01 -4.31 14.02
N ASN A 208 1.94 -5.01 13.62
CA ASN A 208 0.69 -4.40 13.17
C ASN A 208 0.86 -3.37 12.04
N LEU A 209 1.82 -3.60 11.13
CA LEU A 209 1.99 -2.81 9.90
C LEU A 209 0.90 -3.14 8.89
N PHE A 210 -0.29 -2.61 9.14
CA PHE A 210 -1.42 -2.64 8.23
C PHE A 210 -2.46 -1.57 8.55
N LEU A 211 -3.33 -1.25 7.61
CA LEU A 211 -4.43 -0.33 7.84
C LEU A 211 -5.67 -1.07 8.41
N PRO A 212 -6.07 -0.81 9.68
CA PRO A 212 -7.08 -1.64 10.36
C PRO A 212 -8.44 -1.67 9.66
N ARG A 213 -8.85 -0.56 9.03
CA ARG A 213 -10.14 -0.49 8.32
C ARG A 213 -10.20 -1.41 7.09
N LYS A 214 -9.10 -1.59 6.36
CA LYS A 214 -9.02 -2.48 5.19
C LYS A 214 -8.99 -3.94 5.65
N TYR A 215 -8.12 -4.24 6.62
CA TYR A 215 -8.01 -5.57 7.22
C TYR A 215 -9.34 -6.08 7.81
N ARG A 216 -10.12 -5.21 8.48
CA ARG A 216 -11.44 -5.58 9.03
C ARG A 216 -12.42 -6.04 7.95
N ILE A 217 -12.38 -5.46 6.76
CA ILE A 217 -13.26 -5.84 5.64
C ILE A 217 -12.86 -7.22 5.12
N PHE A 218 -11.56 -7.51 4.99
CA PHE A 218 -11.06 -8.84 4.65
C PHE A 218 -11.51 -9.89 5.66
N LYS A 219 -11.29 -9.65 6.96
CA LYS A 219 -11.74 -10.57 8.02
C LYS A 219 -13.23 -10.84 7.97
N ARG A 220 -14.04 -9.79 7.77
CA ARG A 220 -15.49 -9.93 7.59
C ARG A 220 -15.83 -10.79 6.37
N ALA A 221 -15.17 -10.53 5.23
CA ALA A 221 -15.41 -11.28 4.00
C ALA A 221 -15.11 -12.78 4.18
N LEU A 222 -13.93 -13.11 4.72
CA LEU A 222 -13.50 -14.50 4.92
C LEU A 222 -14.43 -15.24 5.89
N ARG A 223 -14.77 -14.62 7.03
CA ARG A 223 -15.70 -15.22 8.00
C ARG A 223 -17.09 -15.45 7.41
N THR A 224 -17.61 -14.50 6.62
CA THR A 224 -18.94 -14.63 6.01
C THR A 224 -18.97 -15.67 4.87
N LEU A 225 -17.89 -15.79 4.08
CA LEU A 225 -17.86 -16.68 2.93
C LEU A 225 -17.49 -18.12 3.30
N PHE A 226 -16.63 -18.33 4.30
CA PHE A 226 -16.04 -19.64 4.61
C PHE A 226 -16.28 -20.12 6.05
N GLY A 227 -16.91 -19.31 6.93
CA GLY A 227 -17.10 -19.63 8.34
C GLY A 227 -15.78 -19.64 9.13
N GLN A 228 -15.76 -20.32 10.29
CA GLN A 228 -14.55 -20.51 11.13
C GLN A 228 -13.49 -21.44 10.51
N LYS A 229 -13.79 -22.13 9.40
CA LYS A 229 -12.88 -23.13 8.80
C LYS A 229 -11.53 -22.57 8.32
N LEU A 230 -11.40 -21.25 8.17
CA LEU A 230 -10.12 -20.62 7.77
C LEU A 230 -9.27 -20.12 8.95
N GLU A 231 -9.82 -20.01 10.17
CA GLU A 231 -9.02 -19.60 11.34
C GLU A 231 -8.02 -20.68 11.79
N MET A 232 -8.16 -21.93 11.31
CA MET A 232 -7.25 -23.06 11.62
C MET A 232 -6.14 -23.29 10.58
N ARG A 233 -6.03 -22.46 9.54
CA ARG A 233 -5.00 -22.56 8.49
C ARG A 233 -4.26 -21.24 8.21
N LEU A 234 -4.44 -20.26 9.09
CA LEU A 234 -3.76 -18.96 9.10
C LEU A 234 -2.87 -18.89 10.33
#